data_AF-A0AA38LAA6-F1
#
_entry.id   AF-A0AA38LAA6-F1
#
_cell.length_a   1.000
_cell.length_b   1.000
_cell.length_c   1.000
_cell.angle_alpha   90.00
_cell.angle_beta   90.00
_cell.angle_gamma   90.00
#
_symmetry.space_group_name_H-M   'P 1'
#
loop_
_entity.id
_entity.type
_entity.pdbx_description
1 polymer ?
#
loop_
_entity_poly.entity_id
_entity_poly.type
_entity_poly.pdbx_seq_one_letter_code
_entity_poly.pdbx_strand_id
1 'polypeptide(L)'
;VECTEGKKSDKNHARQPLKILKLELTKVGRKAFLLRICCKNEDGLIVQLSRALESLQLNIIYCNLSTADDHTVFAEVEEWNAMEENDIKEAIVEAAV
;
A
#
# COMPACT_ATOMS: atom_id res chain seq x y z
N VAL A 1 31.67 5.49 6.54
CA VAL A 1 30.72 5.82 5.46
C VAL A 1 29.96 7.04 5.95
N GLU A 2 30.28 8.22 5.45
CA GLU A 2 29.65 9.47 5.86
C GLU A 2 28.32 9.62 5.12
N CYS A 3 27.22 9.69 5.87
CA CYS A 3 25.92 10.06 5.33
C CYS A 3 25.89 11.59 5.21
N THR A 4 26.24 12.10 4.03
CA THR A 4 26.07 13.53 3.72
C THR A 4 24.58 13.88 3.74
N GLU A 5 24.24 14.90 4.52
CA GLU A 5 22.90 15.48 4.63
C GLU A 5 22.39 15.90 3.24
N GLY A 6 21.45 15.12 2.71
CA GLY A 6 20.70 15.47 1.52
C GLY A 6 19.85 16.70 1.79
N LYS A 7 20.11 17.77 1.02
CA LYS A 7 19.34 19.02 1.01
C LYS A 7 17.83 18.73 1.05
N LYS A 8 17.13 19.27 2.06
CA LYS A 8 15.67 19.34 2.11
C LYS A 8 15.16 20.05 0.87
N SER A 9 14.71 19.27 -0.11
CA SER A 9 13.86 19.76 -1.18
C SER A 9 12.43 19.64 -0.66
N ASP A 10 11.94 20.69 0.01
CA ASP A 10 10.52 20.93 0.27
C ASP A 10 9.80 21.16 -1.07
N LYS A 11 9.70 20.11 -1.87
CA LYS A 11 8.70 20.03 -2.92
C LYS A 11 7.45 19.53 -2.22
N ASN A 12 6.54 20.46 -2.00
CA ASN A 12 5.15 20.20 -1.68
C ASN A 12 4.60 19.32 -2.82
N HIS A 13 4.81 18.00 -2.71
CA HIS A 13 4.27 17.04 -3.67
C HIS A 13 2.77 17.11 -3.46
N ALA A 14 2.10 17.84 -4.36
CA ALA A 14 0.65 17.84 -4.43
C ALA A 14 0.19 16.38 -4.33
N ARG A 15 -0.76 16.12 -3.43
CA ARG A 15 -1.38 14.81 -3.23
C ARG A 15 -1.95 14.35 -4.56
N GLN A 16 -1.19 13.53 -5.28
CA GLN A 16 -1.74 12.82 -6.42
C GLN A 16 -2.24 11.49 -5.87
N PRO A 17 -3.52 11.16 -6.10
CA PRO A 17 -4.08 9.85 -5.76
C PRO A 17 -3.20 8.76 -6.36
N LEU A 18 -2.91 7.73 -5.58
CA LEU A 18 -2.17 6.59 -6.06
C LEU A 18 -3.04 5.84 -7.08
N LYS A 19 -2.58 5.80 -8.34
CA LYS A 19 -3.35 5.20 -9.43
C LYS A 19 -3.21 3.68 -9.40
N ILE A 20 -4.08 3.02 -8.64
CA ILE A 20 -4.22 1.56 -8.62
C ILE A 20 -4.79 1.09 -9.96
N LEU A 21 -4.03 0.26 -10.67
CA LEU A 21 -4.43 -0.38 -11.92
C LEU A 21 -5.14 -1.71 -11.67
N LYS A 22 -4.69 -2.46 -10.66
CA LYS A 22 -5.27 -3.74 -10.25
C LYS A 22 -5.06 -3.98 -8.77
N LEU A 23 -6.07 -4.55 -8.11
CA LEU A 23 -6.00 -5.01 -6.74
C LEU A 23 -6.51 -6.43 -6.65
N GLU A 24 -5.66 -7.35 -6.20
CA GLU A 24 -6.03 -8.73 -5.89
C GLU A 24 -5.93 -8.94 -4.38
N LEU A 25 -6.96 -9.55 -3.82
CA LEU A 25 -7.03 -9.94 -2.41
C LEU A 25 -7.07 -11.46 -2.35
N THR A 26 -6.22 -12.07 -1.53
CA THR A 26 -6.28 -13.51 -1.26
C THR A 26 -6.24 -13.73 0.24
N LYS A 27 -7.30 -14.33 0.79
CA LYS A 27 -7.33 -14.76 2.18
C LYS A 27 -6.49 -16.03 2.33
N VAL A 28 -5.41 -15.95 3.11
CA VAL A 28 -4.48 -17.07 3.31
C VAL A 28 -4.64 -17.75 4.67
N GLY A 29 -5.37 -17.12 5.60
CA GLY A 29 -5.57 -17.62 6.95
C GLY A 29 -6.75 -16.95 7.65
N ARG A 30 -6.89 -17.23 8.94
CA ARG A 30 -8.00 -16.69 9.73
C ARG A 30 -7.91 -15.18 9.91
N LYS A 31 -6.75 -14.54 9.86
CA LYS A 31 -6.59 -13.09 10.02
C LYS A 31 -5.60 -12.52 9.00
N ALA A 32 -5.18 -13.34 8.04
CA ALA A 32 -4.07 -13.01 7.15
C ALA A 32 -4.56 -12.90 5.70
N PHE A 33 -4.13 -11.82 5.06
CA PHE A 33 -4.46 -11.49 3.68
C PHE A 33 -3.18 -11.19 2.89
N LEU A 34 -3.13 -11.74 1.69
CA LEU A 34 -2.17 -11.34 0.67
C LEU A 34 -2.85 -10.32 -0.24
N LEU A 35 -2.28 -9.14 -0.30
CA LEU A 35 -2.66 -8.03 -1.15
C LEU A 35 -1.67 -7.93 -2.29
N ARG A 36 -2.14 -7.95 -3.52
CA ARG A 36 -1.32 -7.63 -4.69
C ARG A 36 -1.84 -6.36 -5.33
N ILE A 37 -1.02 -5.34 -5.30
CA ILE A 37 -1.33 -3.97 -5.68
C ILE A 37 -0.50 -3.66 -6.91
N CYS A 38 -1.17 -3.61 -8.05
CA CYS A 38 -0.59 -3.14 -9.30
C CYS A 38 -0.91 -1.66 -9.43
N CYS A 39 0.10 -0.81 -9.46
CA CYS A 39 -0.05 0.64 -9.60
C CYS A 39 1.05 1.20 -10.48
N LYS A 40 0.79 2.34 -11.12
CA LYS A 40 1.77 2.97 -12.00
C LYS A 40 2.94 3.48 -11.17
N ASN A 41 4.16 3.16 -11.60
CA ASN A 41 5.36 3.68 -10.97
C ASN A 41 5.48 5.20 -11.18
N GLU A 42 5.28 5.97 -10.12
CA GLU A 42 5.34 7.43 -10.11
C GLU A 42 6.18 7.92 -8.91
N ASP A 43 6.70 9.15 -9.01
CA ASP A 43 7.53 9.75 -7.96
C ASP A 43 6.76 9.79 -6.63
N GLY A 44 7.35 9.21 -5.59
CA GLY A 44 6.74 9.18 -4.26
C GLY A 44 5.78 8.00 -4.00
N LEU A 45 5.68 7.05 -4.93
CA LEU A 45 4.82 5.87 -4.81
C LEU A 45 4.97 5.15 -3.46
N ILE A 46 6.20 4.88 -3.04
CA ILE A 46 6.46 4.15 -1.78
C ILE A 46 5.85 4.90 -0.60
N VAL A 47 6.02 6.23 -0.55
CA VAL A 47 5.50 7.05 0.54
C VAL A 47 3.97 7.06 0.54
N GLN A 48 3.35 7.14 -0.63
CA GLN A 48 1.90 7.11 -0.77
C GLN A 48 1.33 5.75 -0.37
N LEU A 49 1.94 4.65 -0.85
CA LEU A 49 1.52 3.30 -0.54
C LEU A 49 1.67 3.01 0.96
N SER A 50 2.79 3.39 1.58
CA SER A 50 2.99 3.25 3.02
C SER A 50 1.90 3.97 3.81
N ARG A 51 1.55 5.21 3.44
CA ARG A 51 0.49 5.98 4.11
C ARG A 51 -0.89 5.34 3.96
N ALA A 52 -1.22 4.85 2.76
CA ALA A 52 -2.47 4.15 2.52
C ALA A 52 -2.59 2.91 3.41
N LEU A 53 -1.55 2.08 3.44
CA LEU A 53 -1.51 0.88 4.27
C LEU A 53 -1.54 1.19 5.78
N GLU A 54 -0.88 2.27 6.21
CA GLU A 54 -0.95 2.75 7.61
C GLU A 54 -2.37 3.19 8.00
N SER A 55 -3.08 3.89 7.11
CA SER A 55 -4.45 4.35 7.38
C SER A 55 -5.44 3.20 7.55
N LEU A 56 -5.16 2.07 6.91
CA LEU A 56 -5.92 0.82 7.03
C LEU A 56 -5.58 0.02 8.29
N GLN A 57 -4.67 0.52 9.13
CA GLN A 57 -4.25 -0.09 10.40
C GLN A 57 -3.82 -1.57 10.27
N LEU A 58 -3.17 -1.89 9.15
CA LEU A 58 -2.71 -3.24 8.84
C LEU A 58 -1.49 -3.61 9.67
N ASN A 59 -1.46 -4.83 10.20
CA ASN A 59 -0.23 -5.41 10.72
C ASN A 59 0.56 -6.04 9.55
N ILE A 60 1.43 -5.26 8.91
CA ILE A 60 2.21 -5.74 7.75
C ILE A 60 3.29 -6.70 8.23
N ILE A 61 3.19 -7.96 7.82
CA ILE A 61 4.20 -8.99 8.11
C ILE A 61 5.32 -8.94 7.08
N TYR A 62 4.96 -8.76 5.82
CA TYR A 62 5.90 -8.77 4.71
C TYR A 62 5.43 -7.82 3.61
N CYS A 63 6.34 -7.07 3.01
CA CYS A 63 6.06 -6.18 1.90
C CYS A 63 7.18 -6.29 0.87
N ASN A 64 6.81 -6.63 -0.37
CA ASN A 64 7.69 -6.66 -1.51
C ASN A 64 7.31 -5.53 -2.47
N LEU A 65 8.21 -4.57 -2.60
CA LEU A 65 8.09 -3.48 -3.55
C LEU A 65 9.00 -3.80 -4.73
N SER A 66 8.39 -4.13 -5.87
CA SER A 66 9.10 -4.26 -7.14
C SER A 66 9.28 -2.90 -7.80
N THR A 67 10.28 -2.75 -8.67
CA THR A 67 10.36 -1.60 -9.59
C THR A 67 9.45 -1.77 -10.81
N ALA A 68 8.94 -2.99 -11.03
CA ALA A 68 7.81 -3.21 -11.93
C ALA A 68 6.53 -2.67 -11.26
N ASP A 69 5.50 -2.35 -12.07
CA ASP A 69 4.19 -1.82 -11.63
C ASP A 69 3.39 -2.78 -10.71
N ASP A 70 4.02 -3.78 -10.09
CA ASP A 70 3.41 -4.90 -9.34
C ASP A 70 4.06 -5.03 -7.96
N HIS A 71 3.32 -4.65 -6.93
CA HIS A 71 3.75 -4.67 -5.54
C HIS A 71 2.92 -5.68 -4.76
N THR A 72 3.56 -6.44 -3.88
CA THR A 72 2.88 -7.46 -3.08
C THR A 72 3.05 -7.15 -1.61
N VAL A 73 1.93 -7.04 -0.90
CA VAL A 73 1.87 -6.78 0.54
C VAL A 73 1.18 -7.97 1.21
N PHE A 74 1.82 -8.52 2.23
CA PHE A 74 1.25 -9.57 3.05
C PHE A 74 1.03 -9.03 4.46
N ALA A 75 -0.23 -8.99 4.88
CA ALA A 75 -0.62 -8.34 6.12
C ALA A 75 -1.63 -9.17 6.89
N GLU A 76 -1.57 -9.04 8.21
CA GLU A 76 -2.62 -9.48 9.11
C GLU A 76 -3.57 -8.33 9.42
N VAL A 77 -4.86 -8.63 9.40
CA VAL A 77 -5.93 -7.70 9.72
C VAL A 77 -7.03 -8.45 10.44
N GLU A 78 -7.28 -8.08 11.69
CA GLU A 78 -8.28 -8.77 12.51
C GLU A 78 -9.71 -8.43 12.07
N GLU A 79 -9.94 -7.16 11.73
CA GLU A 79 -11.26 -6.57 11.49
C GLU A 79 -11.87 -7.00 10.14
N TRP A 80 -11.03 -7.31 9.15
CA TRP A 80 -11.48 -7.67 7.80
C TRP A 80 -12.10 -9.06 7.68
N ASN A 81 -12.14 -9.83 8.78
CA ASN A 81 -12.71 -11.17 8.75
C ASN A 81 -14.21 -11.24 8.51
N ALA A 82 -14.92 -10.19 8.90
CA ALA A 82 -16.35 -10.08 8.74
C ALA A 82 -16.74 -9.23 7.51
N MET A 83 -15.76 -8.70 6.78
CA MET A 83 -15.99 -7.86 5.60
C MET A 83 -16.04 -8.71 4.33
N GLU A 84 -16.89 -8.30 3.39
CA GLU A 84 -16.88 -8.87 2.04
C GLU A 84 -15.63 -8.41 1.29
N GLU A 85 -15.15 -9.22 0.34
CA GLU A 85 -13.94 -8.92 -0.43
C GLU A 85 -14.00 -7.56 -1.14
N ASN A 86 -15.18 -7.18 -1.65
CA ASN A 86 -15.37 -5.91 -2.34
C ASN A 86 -15.23 -4.71 -1.38
N ASP A 87 -15.76 -4.81 -0.16
CA ASP A 87 -15.66 -3.74 0.84
C ASP A 87 -14.20 -3.49 1.23
N ILE A 88 -13.41 -4.57 1.34
CA ILE A 88 -11.96 -4.47 1.61
C ILE A 88 -11.25 -3.78 0.46
N LYS A 89 -11.58 -4.13 -0.79
CA LYS A 89 -11.00 -3.50 -1.98
C LYS A 89 -11.36 -2.02 -2.06
N GLU A 90 -12.61 -1.66 -1.78
CA GLU A 90 -13.05 -0.26 -1.74
C GLU A 90 -12.30 0.52 -0.67
N ALA A 91 -12.16 0.00 0.54
CA ALA A 91 -11.38 0.64 1.60
C ALA A 91 -9.92 0.89 1.19
N ILE A 92 -9.28 -0.06 0.50
CA ILE A 92 -7.90 0.10 0.00
C ILE A 92 -7.82 1.17 -1.08
N VAL A 93 -8.80 1.23 -1.99
CA VAL A 93 -8.84 2.26 -3.03
C VAL A 93 -9.08 3.63 -2.41
N GLU A 94 -9.97 3.76 -1.42
CA GLU A 94 -10.22 5.01 -0.71
C GLU A 94 -8.98 5.50 0.05
N ALA A 95 -8.28 4.60 0.74
CA ALA A 95 -7.04 4.91 1.45
C ALA A 95 -5.90 5.39 0.52
N ALA A 96 -6.00 5.08 -0.77
CA ALA A 96 -5.01 5.41 -1.79
C ALA A 96 -5.26 6.79 -2.45
N VAL A 97 -6.34 7.50 -2.12
CA VAL A 97 -6.71 8.83 -2.65
C VAL A 97 -6.12 9.97 -1.82
#